data_AF-A0A2T2WLR9-F1
#
_entry.id   AF-A0A2T2WLR9-F1
#
_cell.length_a   1.000
_cell.length_b   1.000
_cell.length_c   1.000
_cell.angle_alpha   90.00
_cell.angle_beta   90.00
_cell.angle_gamma   90.00
#
_symmetry.space_group_name_H-M   'P 1'
#
loop_
_entity.id
_entity.type
_entity.pdbx_description
1 polymer ?
#
loop_
_entity_poly.entity_id
_entity_poly.type
_entity_poly.pdbx_seq_one_letter_code
_entity_poly.pdbx_strand_id
1 'polypeptide(L)'
;MCMAKVTPADIERIKREKDGLAVLEDIPKWIEAGVSSISPEDLVRLKWLGLFYRESTPGLFMLRLRIPGGRLSPPQWQRIADLSRRYGRGHMDLTTRQSIQLRYIALEDVPAIFSALTDVGLSSWQTGMDSGRNILTCALAGQLADEVIDTQPVVRELSRLFEYHPRYSNLPRKVNIAITGCPANCVHAEANDIGFIPATSHGVTGFNVLVGGALAHQYRGIGIALNVFVPPEDVVPLTTVLLDIYRDEGLRTNRSKARLRTLVLEKGAENLRAEIEQRLRHPLEPAGVDLRALDHHDHLGVIPSTESHAVHMGLHVPYGSITADDFEALGDLALRGGSGDLNLLPSQDLVLLNITNVSAISHHPLLTKYSPDPPLLERNAVACTGKPHCPLAITHTKEPLSQILSTLSSSIPLRQSVTISFSGCTNACTQQGLADIALTGVKVKVGEQWEEGADILIGGQSGPKARIAERLYRQIPFSQLTRTLEDVILTHFADRLMHENPDGHTGAVVSQEASS
;
A
#
# COMPACT_ATOMS: atom_id res chain seq x y z
N MET A 1 4.35 12.14 -34.55
CA MET A 1 5.25 13.22 -34.07
C MET A 1 5.80 12.77 -32.71
N CYS A 2 7.10 12.55 -32.57
CA CYS A 2 7.68 12.08 -31.32
C CYS A 2 7.59 13.22 -30.30
N MET A 3 6.62 13.16 -29.38
CA MET A 3 6.49 14.15 -28.30
C MET A 3 7.77 14.17 -27.47
N ALA A 4 8.30 15.36 -27.17
CA ALA A 4 9.47 15.49 -26.30
C ALA A 4 9.19 14.81 -24.94
N LYS A 5 10.07 13.90 -24.53
CA LYS A 5 9.87 13.09 -23.34
C LYS A 5 10.17 13.93 -22.10
N VAL A 6 9.17 14.11 -21.23
CA VAL A 6 9.36 14.77 -19.92
C VAL A 6 10.38 13.98 -19.10
N THR A 7 11.43 14.67 -18.65
CA THR A 7 12.49 14.08 -17.84
C THR A 7 12.30 14.39 -16.35
N PRO A 8 12.99 13.68 -15.44
CA PRO A 8 12.99 14.02 -14.02
C PRO A 8 13.38 15.48 -13.69
N ALA A 9 14.21 16.11 -14.52
CA ALA A 9 14.69 17.49 -14.32
C ALA A 9 13.61 18.54 -14.63
N ASP A 10 12.63 18.21 -15.48
CA ASP A 10 11.58 19.13 -15.89
C ASP A 10 10.52 19.37 -14.81
N ILE A 11 10.39 18.45 -13.84
CA ILE A 11 9.23 18.42 -12.94
C ILE A 11 9.07 19.68 -12.10
N GLU A 12 10.15 20.25 -11.56
CA GLU A 12 10.06 21.49 -10.77
C GLU A 12 9.71 22.71 -11.64
N ARG A 13 10.15 22.73 -12.91
CA ARG A 13 9.72 23.74 -13.87
C ARG A 13 8.22 23.60 -14.16
N ILE A 14 7.76 22.39 -14.47
CA ILE A 14 6.35 22.07 -14.76
C ILE A 14 5.43 22.55 -13.61
N LYS A 15 5.79 22.25 -12.35
CA LYS A 15 5.00 22.67 -11.18
C LYS A 15 4.96 24.20 -11.01
N ARG A 16 6.05 24.90 -11.34
CA ARG A 16 6.15 26.36 -11.21
C ARG A 16 5.35 27.09 -12.29
N GLU A 17 5.30 26.56 -13.50
CA GLU A 17 4.53 27.14 -14.60
C GLU A 17 3.01 27.04 -14.37
N LYS A 18 2.56 25.90 -13.82
CA LYS A 18 1.15 25.69 -13.48
C LYS A 18 1.01 24.61 -12.43
N ASP A 19 0.26 24.91 -11.36
CA ASP A 19 -0.05 23.94 -10.32
C ASP A 19 -0.83 22.75 -10.89
N GLY A 20 -0.54 21.54 -10.38
CA GLY A 20 -1.17 20.32 -10.87
C GLY A 20 -2.67 20.24 -10.65
N LEU A 21 -3.24 20.93 -9.65
CA LEU A 21 -4.67 20.99 -9.39
C LEU A 21 -5.40 21.95 -10.36
N ALA A 22 -4.70 22.96 -10.88
CA ALA A 22 -5.27 23.95 -11.78
C ALA A 22 -5.64 23.40 -13.17
N VAL A 23 -5.19 22.19 -13.51
CA VAL A 23 -5.55 21.54 -14.79
C VAL A 23 -6.96 20.98 -14.82
N LEU A 24 -7.67 20.98 -13.68
CA LEU A 24 -9.09 20.63 -13.64
C LEU A 24 -9.91 21.53 -14.59
N GLU A 25 -9.56 22.82 -14.66
CA GLU A 25 -10.21 23.81 -15.53
C GLU A 25 -9.90 23.62 -17.02
N ASP A 26 -8.85 22.88 -17.37
CA ASP A 26 -8.50 22.62 -18.77
C ASP A 26 -9.20 21.39 -19.35
N ILE A 27 -9.73 20.50 -18.50
CA ILE A 27 -10.35 19.24 -18.94
C ILE A 27 -11.40 19.46 -20.04
N PRO A 28 -12.37 20.40 -19.92
CA PRO A 28 -13.35 20.62 -20.97
C PRO A 28 -12.73 20.99 -22.33
N LYS A 29 -11.65 21.78 -22.33
CA LYS A 29 -10.93 22.18 -23.55
C LYS A 29 -10.24 20.98 -24.20
N TRP A 30 -9.67 20.09 -23.39
CA TRP A 30 -9.04 18.87 -23.88
C TRP A 30 -10.04 17.82 -24.35
N ILE A 31 -11.25 17.79 -23.79
CA ILE A 31 -12.35 16.96 -24.30
C ILE A 31 -12.73 17.44 -25.71
N GLU A 32 -12.91 18.75 -25.92
CA GLU A 32 -13.24 19.31 -27.24
C GLU A 32 -12.13 19.09 -28.28
N ALA A 33 -10.88 19.33 -27.88
CA ALA A 33 -9.72 19.21 -28.78
C ALA A 33 -9.21 17.76 -28.95
N GLY A 34 -9.67 16.83 -28.12
CA GLY A 34 -9.25 15.43 -28.07
C GLY A 34 -7.97 15.20 -27.25
N VAL A 35 -7.86 14.02 -26.63
CA VAL A 35 -6.75 13.63 -25.71
C VAL A 35 -5.34 13.82 -26.30
N SER A 36 -5.19 13.74 -27.63
CA SER A 36 -3.91 13.98 -28.32
C SER A 36 -3.42 15.44 -28.24
N SER A 37 -4.31 16.39 -27.91
CA SER A 37 -3.96 17.79 -27.72
C SER A 37 -3.25 18.06 -26.38
N ILE A 38 -3.31 17.11 -25.43
CA ILE A 38 -2.73 17.28 -24.10
C ILE A 38 -1.21 17.21 -24.20
N SER A 39 -0.54 18.24 -23.71
CA SER A 39 0.93 18.27 -23.70
C SER A 39 1.50 17.17 -22.81
N PRO A 40 2.71 16.65 -23.08
CA PRO A 40 3.38 15.70 -22.18
C PRO A 40 3.51 16.20 -20.74
N GLU A 41 3.64 17.51 -20.55
CA GLU A 41 3.72 18.15 -19.24
C GLU A 41 2.38 18.16 -18.51
N ASP A 42 1.28 18.39 -19.24
CA ASP A 42 -0.07 18.34 -18.67
C ASP A 42 -0.51 16.90 -18.38
N LEU A 43 -0.06 15.91 -19.14
CA LEU A 43 -0.18 14.49 -18.77
C LEU A 43 0.52 14.17 -17.44
N VAL A 44 1.55 14.93 -17.06
CA VAL A 44 2.15 14.86 -15.73
C VAL A 44 1.28 15.56 -14.68
N ARG A 45 0.74 16.74 -14.98
CA ARG A 45 -0.14 17.51 -14.08
C ARG A 45 -1.44 16.77 -13.76
N LEU A 46 -2.03 16.05 -14.72
CA LEU A 46 -3.24 15.21 -14.53
C LEU A 46 -3.10 14.19 -13.39
N LYS A 47 -1.88 13.79 -13.01
CA LYS A 47 -1.63 12.89 -11.88
C LYS A 47 -1.98 13.51 -10.53
N TRP A 48 -2.09 14.84 -10.43
CA TRP A 48 -2.64 15.52 -9.26
C TRP A 48 -4.15 15.36 -9.13
N LEU A 49 -4.86 15.07 -10.22
CA LEU A 49 -6.28 14.70 -10.22
C LEU A 49 -6.47 13.17 -10.15
N GLY A 50 -5.38 12.43 -9.96
CA GLY A 50 -5.37 10.98 -9.89
C GLY A 50 -5.44 10.28 -11.25
N LEU A 51 -5.30 11.01 -12.36
CA LEU A 51 -5.33 10.48 -13.73
C LEU A 51 -3.90 10.18 -14.21
N PHE A 52 -3.65 8.93 -14.59
CA PHE A 52 -2.35 8.47 -15.04
C PHE A 52 -2.46 7.92 -16.45
N TYR A 53 -1.97 8.71 -17.42
CA TYR A 53 -1.85 8.28 -18.80
C TYR A 53 -0.96 7.03 -18.93
N ARG A 54 -1.37 6.10 -19.81
CA ARG A 54 -0.66 4.84 -20.07
C ARG A 54 -0.42 4.65 -21.56
N GLU A 55 0.84 4.55 -21.94
CA GLU A 55 1.22 4.23 -23.32
C GLU A 55 0.72 2.85 -23.76
N SER A 56 0.55 1.90 -22.83
CA SER A 56 0.00 0.57 -23.14
C SER A 56 -1.52 0.56 -23.37
N THR A 57 -2.21 1.66 -23.04
CA THR A 57 -3.64 1.85 -23.35
C THR A 57 -3.81 3.26 -23.94
N PRO A 58 -3.39 3.48 -25.20
CA PRO A 58 -3.35 4.80 -25.81
C PRO A 58 -4.66 5.56 -25.68
N GLY A 59 -4.59 6.83 -25.30
CA GLY A 59 -5.75 7.70 -25.09
C GLY A 59 -6.51 7.47 -23.77
N LEU A 60 -6.13 6.47 -22.97
CA LEU A 60 -6.84 6.12 -21.74
C LEU A 60 -5.97 6.33 -20.49
N PHE A 61 -6.66 6.46 -19.36
CA PHE A 61 -6.08 6.75 -18.06
C PHE A 61 -6.36 5.62 -17.08
N MET A 62 -5.39 5.38 -16.19
CA MET A 62 -5.68 4.78 -14.89
C MET A 62 -6.11 5.89 -13.94
N LEU A 63 -7.21 5.70 -13.22
CA LEU A 63 -7.70 6.61 -12.18
C LEU A 63 -7.44 5.98 -10.81
N ARG A 64 -6.70 6.67 -9.94
CA ARG A 64 -6.48 6.23 -8.56
C ARG A 64 -7.36 6.99 -7.59
N LEU A 65 -8.10 6.24 -6.77
CA LEU A 65 -8.98 6.81 -5.75
C LEU A 65 -8.22 7.13 -4.46
N ARG A 66 -8.70 8.10 -3.71
CA ARG A 66 -8.34 8.38 -2.32
C ARG A 66 -9.41 7.76 -1.44
N ILE A 67 -9.01 6.79 -0.62
CA ILE A 67 -9.89 6.01 0.27
C ILE A 67 -9.17 5.94 1.61
N PRO A 68 -9.28 6.99 2.46
CA PRO A 68 -8.49 7.10 3.68
C PRO A 68 -8.70 5.86 4.58
N GLY A 69 -7.62 5.15 4.91
CA GLY A 69 -7.69 3.93 5.71
C GLY A 69 -8.42 2.75 5.07
N GLY A 70 -8.77 2.83 3.77
CA GLY A 70 -9.38 1.76 2.99
C GLY A 70 -10.87 1.50 3.20
N ARG A 71 -11.53 2.19 4.15
CA ARG A 71 -12.91 1.87 4.53
C ARG A 71 -13.90 2.36 3.48
N LEU A 72 -14.85 1.49 3.11
CA LEU A 72 -15.88 1.74 2.12
C LEU A 72 -17.25 1.34 2.67
N SER A 73 -18.16 2.29 2.69
CA SER A 73 -19.59 2.05 2.96
C SER A 73 -20.32 1.46 1.75
N PRO A 74 -21.53 0.91 1.92
CA PRO A 74 -22.34 0.39 0.82
C PRO A 74 -22.48 1.34 -0.38
N PRO A 75 -22.90 2.60 -0.22
CA PRO A 75 -23.01 3.51 -1.36
C PRO A 75 -21.68 3.74 -2.08
N GLN A 76 -20.56 3.70 -1.34
CA GLN A 76 -19.23 3.94 -1.88
C GLN A 76 -18.73 2.76 -2.73
N TRP A 77 -18.78 1.52 -2.22
CA TRP A 77 -18.31 0.37 -3.00
C TRP A 77 -19.24 0.07 -4.19
N GLN A 78 -20.55 0.28 -4.04
CA GLN A 78 -21.52 0.19 -5.15
C GLN A 78 -21.16 1.18 -6.25
N ARG A 79 -20.88 2.43 -5.86
CA ARG A 79 -20.49 3.46 -6.81
C ARG A 79 -19.19 3.12 -7.53
N ILE A 80 -18.19 2.62 -6.82
CA ILE A 80 -16.90 2.23 -7.42
C ILE A 80 -17.10 1.09 -8.43
N ALA A 81 -17.90 0.07 -8.09
CA ALA A 81 -18.22 -1.04 -9.00
C ALA A 81 -18.93 -0.54 -10.27
N ASP A 82 -19.96 0.30 -10.12
CA ASP A 82 -20.69 0.91 -11.25
C ASP A 82 -19.77 1.72 -12.17
N LEU A 83 -18.90 2.55 -11.60
CA LEU A 83 -17.94 3.34 -12.37
C LEU A 83 -16.93 2.46 -13.12
N SER A 84 -16.42 1.40 -12.48
CA SER A 84 -15.54 0.43 -13.14
C SER A 84 -16.25 -0.27 -14.28
N ARG A 85 -17.49 -0.73 -14.09
CA ARG A 85 -18.27 -1.41 -15.12
C ARG A 85 -18.55 -0.50 -16.32
N ARG A 86 -19.01 0.73 -16.07
CA ARG A 86 -19.39 1.68 -17.13
C ARG A 86 -18.20 2.25 -17.89
N TYR A 87 -17.17 2.68 -17.17
CA TYR A 87 -16.08 3.48 -17.74
C TYR A 87 -14.73 2.76 -17.76
N GLY A 88 -14.57 1.71 -16.95
CA GLY A 88 -13.29 1.04 -16.72
C GLY A 88 -13.22 -0.42 -17.15
N ARG A 89 -14.12 -0.85 -18.04
CA ARG A 89 -14.21 -2.23 -18.57
C ARG A 89 -14.37 -3.30 -17.48
N GLY A 90 -14.91 -2.93 -16.32
CA GLY A 90 -15.16 -3.83 -15.20
C GLY A 90 -13.92 -4.37 -14.50
N HIS A 91 -12.73 -3.77 -14.69
CA HIS A 91 -11.49 -4.19 -14.04
C HIS A 91 -11.01 -3.18 -13.00
N MET A 92 -10.55 -3.68 -11.85
CA MET A 92 -10.04 -2.87 -10.74
C MET A 92 -8.82 -3.53 -10.09
N ASP A 93 -7.96 -2.70 -9.50
CA ASP A 93 -6.86 -3.19 -8.67
C ASP A 93 -6.88 -2.60 -7.27
N LEU A 94 -6.87 -3.48 -6.28
CA LEU A 94 -6.56 -3.15 -4.90
C LEU A 94 -5.05 -2.89 -4.79
N THR A 95 -4.70 -1.81 -4.09
CA THR A 95 -3.32 -1.33 -4.01
C THR A 95 -2.72 -1.58 -2.64
N THR A 96 -1.39 -1.61 -2.58
CA THR A 96 -0.61 -1.69 -1.33
C THR A 96 -0.74 -0.48 -0.41
N ARG A 97 -1.69 0.41 -0.71
CA ARG A 97 -2.01 1.59 0.08
C ARG A 97 -3.50 1.72 0.36
N GLN A 98 -4.23 0.61 0.44
CA GLN A 98 -5.66 0.59 0.80
C GLN A 98 -6.50 1.50 -0.10
N SER A 99 -6.26 1.42 -1.40
CA SER A 99 -6.89 2.26 -2.43
C SER A 99 -7.19 1.40 -3.65
N ILE A 100 -8.12 1.86 -4.49
CA ILE A 100 -8.53 1.20 -5.72
C ILE A 100 -8.02 2.01 -6.92
N GLN A 101 -7.53 1.28 -7.94
CA GLN A 101 -7.25 1.84 -9.26
C GLN A 101 -8.27 1.34 -10.27
N LEU A 102 -8.98 2.26 -10.90
CA LEU A 102 -9.78 2.00 -12.10
C LEU A 102 -8.89 2.15 -13.33
N ARG A 103 -9.12 1.35 -14.36
CA ARG A 103 -8.34 1.37 -15.62
C ARG A 103 -9.21 1.79 -16.78
N TYR A 104 -8.58 2.07 -17.92
CA TYR A 104 -9.27 2.31 -19.20
C TYR A 104 -10.22 3.52 -19.23
N ILE A 105 -10.03 4.48 -18.32
CA ILE A 105 -10.88 5.67 -18.23
C ILE A 105 -10.59 6.60 -19.41
N ALA A 106 -11.62 6.96 -20.17
CA ALA A 106 -11.54 7.97 -21.22
C ALA A 106 -11.60 9.38 -20.61
N LEU A 107 -11.05 10.38 -21.30
CA LEU A 107 -11.01 11.76 -20.77
C LEU A 107 -12.41 12.36 -20.69
N GLU A 108 -13.26 12.01 -21.66
CA GLU A 108 -14.63 12.46 -21.85
C GLU A 108 -15.52 12.07 -20.65
N ASP A 109 -15.20 10.95 -19.98
CA ASP A 109 -15.96 10.42 -18.85
C ASP A 109 -15.54 11.04 -17.51
N VAL A 110 -14.38 11.70 -17.46
CA VAL A 110 -13.80 12.22 -16.20
C VAL A 110 -14.75 13.13 -15.43
N PRO A 111 -15.44 14.11 -16.04
CA PRO A 111 -16.38 14.96 -15.30
C PRO A 111 -17.51 14.18 -14.62
N ALA A 112 -18.09 13.19 -15.33
CA ALA A 112 -19.16 12.35 -14.80
C ALA A 112 -18.65 11.47 -13.65
N ILE A 113 -17.46 10.88 -13.80
CA ILE A 113 -16.81 10.08 -12.75
C ILE A 113 -16.56 10.92 -11.51
N PHE A 114 -16.00 12.13 -11.65
CA PHE A 114 -15.70 13.02 -10.52
C PHE A 114 -16.97 13.44 -9.78
N SER A 115 -18.05 13.79 -10.50
CA SER A 115 -19.34 14.08 -9.88
C SER A 115 -19.84 12.87 -9.08
N ALA A 116 -19.84 11.69 -9.69
CA ALA A 116 -20.37 10.49 -9.07
C ALA A 116 -19.56 9.99 -7.86
N LEU A 117 -18.24 10.22 -7.84
CA LEU A 117 -17.39 9.98 -6.66
C LEU A 117 -17.73 10.98 -5.55
N THR A 118 -17.90 12.26 -5.90
CA THR A 118 -18.21 13.33 -4.93
C THR A 118 -19.55 13.07 -4.24
N ASP A 119 -20.56 12.57 -4.97
CA ASP A 119 -21.89 12.23 -4.43
C ASP A 119 -21.86 11.22 -3.28
N VAL A 120 -20.80 10.40 -3.19
CA VAL A 120 -20.61 9.39 -2.13
C VAL A 120 -19.43 9.72 -1.21
N GLY A 121 -18.94 10.96 -1.26
CA GLY A 121 -17.84 11.43 -0.41
C GLY A 121 -16.47 10.83 -0.75
N LEU A 122 -16.27 10.39 -1.99
CA LEU A 122 -14.97 9.89 -2.48
C LEU A 122 -14.31 10.91 -3.42
N SER A 123 -13.01 10.77 -3.62
CA SER A 123 -12.25 11.59 -4.57
C SER A 123 -11.05 10.86 -5.16
N SER A 124 -10.36 11.51 -6.11
CA SER A 124 -9.07 11.08 -6.66
C SER A 124 -7.96 12.13 -6.47
N TRP A 125 -8.23 13.15 -5.66
CA TRP A 125 -7.35 14.30 -5.49
C TRP A 125 -5.99 13.92 -4.89
N GLN A 126 -4.94 14.46 -5.48
CA GLN A 126 -3.56 14.39 -5.00
C GLN A 126 -3.04 12.96 -4.80
N THR A 127 -3.57 11.97 -5.52
CA THR A 127 -3.15 10.56 -5.37
C THR A 127 -1.88 10.20 -6.15
N GLY A 128 -1.35 11.15 -6.92
CA GLY A 128 -0.14 11.04 -7.73
C GLY A 128 0.90 12.11 -7.44
N MET A 129 2.02 12.00 -8.17
CA MET A 129 3.12 12.98 -8.18
C MET A 129 3.60 13.45 -6.80
N ASP A 130 3.91 14.75 -6.66
CA ASP A 130 4.64 15.34 -5.53
C ASP A 130 3.66 15.92 -4.50
N SER A 131 2.86 15.01 -3.93
CA SER A 131 1.83 15.26 -2.93
C SER A 131 1.77 14.09 -1.92
N GLY A 132 0.99 14.25 -0.86
CA GLY A 132 0.68 13.17 0.09
C GLY A 132 -0.18 12.07 -0.53
N ARG A 133 0.16 10.81 -0.26
CA ARG A 133 -0.56 9.64 -0.77
C ARG A 133 -1.73 9.26 0.14
N ASN A 134 -2.43 8.18 -0.21
CA ASN A 134 -3.46 7.61 0.65
C ASN A 134 -2.86 7.29 2.03
N ILE A 135 -3.56 7.69 3.09
CA ILE A 135 -3.13 7.49 4.48
C ILE A 135 -3.45 6.06 4.88
N LEU A 136 -2.45 5.32 5.39
CA LEU A 136 -2.65 3.94 5.81
C LEU A 136 -3.05 3.85 7.28
N THR A 137 -3.91 2.89 7.56
CA THR A 137 -4.14 2.37 8.91
C THR A 137 -4.51 0.88 8.87
N CYS A 138 -4.54 0.23 10.03
CA CYS A 138 -5.08 -1.12 10.16
C CYS A 138 -6.48 -1.18 9.53
N ALA A 139 -6.73 -2.21 8.72
CA ALA A 139 -8.02 -2.42 8.08
C ALA A 139 -9.16 -2.69 9.09
N LEU A 140 -8.83 -2.91 10.35
CA LEU A 140 -9.78 -3.12 11.43
C LEU A 140 -9.68 -2.04 12.52
N ALA A 141 -9.06 -0.89 12.23
CA ALA A 141 -9.00 0.24 13.17
C ALA A 141 -10.41 0.68 13.61
N GLY A 142 -10.61 0.82 14.92
CA GLY A 142 -11.90 1.07 15.58
C GLY A 142 -12.72 -0.20 15.84
N GLN A 143 -12.22 -1.38 15.47
CA GLN A 143 -13.01 -2.62 15.40
C GLN A 143 -12.26 -3.88 15.83
N LEU A 144 -11.01 -3.75 16.29
CA LEU A 144 -10.21 -4.83 16.86
C LEU A 144 -10.37 -4.86 18.37
N ALA A 145 -10.57 -6.05 18.94
CA ALA A 145 -10.73 -6.22 20.38
C ALA A 145 -9.46 -5.85 21.17
N ASP A 146 -8.29 -5.99 20.56
CA ASP A 146 -6.97 -5.78 21.13
C ASP A 146 -6.26 -4.53 20.58
N GLU A 147 -6.97 -3.65 19.87
CA GLU A 147 -6.34 -2.41 19.41
C GLU A 147 -6.04 -1.47 20.56
N VAL A 148 -4.94 -0.75 20.41
CA VAL A 148 -4.49 0.24 21.38
C VAL A 148 -5.24 1.56 21.19
N ILE A 149 -5.47 1.96 19.93
CA ILE A 149 -6.04 3.26 19.57
C ILE A 149 -6.87 3.13 18.28
N ASP A 150 -8.11 3.61 18.27
CA ASP A 150 -8.82 3.84 17.01
C ASP A 150 -8.18 5.02 16.27
N THR A 151 -7.62 4.72 15.11
CA THR A 151 -6.90 5.69 14.27
C THR A 151 -7.76 6.24 13.14
N GLN A 152 -8.97 5.72 12.91
CA GLN A 152 -9.84 6.19 11.81
C GLN A 152 -10.17 7.68 11.90
N PRO A 153 -10.45 8.28 13.09
CA PRO A 153 -10.64 9.72 13.19
C PRO A 153 -9.41 10.51 12.70
N VAL A 154 -8.22 10.13 13.15
CA VAL A 154 -6.96 10.80 12.80
C VAL A 154 -6.64 10.64 11.32
N VAL A 155 -6.91 9.47 10.75
CA VAL A 155 -6.73 9.19 9.30
C VAL A 155 -7.57 10.11 8.44
N ARG A 156 -8.83 10.37 8.84
CA ARG A 156 -9.72 11.30 8.12
C ARG A 156 -9.17 12.73 8.16
N GLU A 157 -8.72 13.20 9.31
CA GLU A 157 -8.14 14.54 9.44
C GLU A 157 -6.82 14.68 8.66
N LEU A 158 -5.94 13.68 8.71
CA LEU A 158 -4.71 13.64 7.91
C LEU A 158 -4.99 13.65 6.41
N SER A 159 -6.05 12.97 5.96
CA SER A 159 -6.41 12.94 4.54
C SER A 159 -6.82 14.32 4.01
N ARG A 160 -7.52 15.13 4.82
CA ARG A 160 -7.95 16.48 4.45
C ARG A 160 -6.81 17.41 4.09
N LEU A 161 -5.59 17.17 4.61
CA LEU A 161 -4.38 17.88 4.19
C LEU A 161 -4.06 17.72 2.69
N PHE A 162 -4.63 16.70 2.03
CA PHE A 162 -4.36 16.36 0.64
C PHE A 162 -5.64 16.18 -0.20
N GLU A 163 -6.77 16.73 0.23
CA GLU A 163 -8.03 16.69 -0.52
C GLU A 163 -8.26 18.02 -1.22
N TYR A 164 -7.62 18.20 -2.39
CA TYR A 164 -7.66 19.44 -3.17
C TYR A 164 -7.10 20.64 -2.39
N HIS A 165 -5.92 20.46 -1.80
CA HIS A 165 -5.28 21.44 -0.92
C HIS A 165 -3.98 22.01 -1.54
N PRO A 166 -3.99 23.24 -2.11
CA PRO A 166 -2.84 23.81 -2.82
C PRO A 166 -1.55 23.95 -1.99
N ARG A 167 -1.66 24.11 -0.66
CA ARG A 167 -0.48 24.18 0.22
C ARG A 167 0.45 22.96 0.08
N TYR A 168 -0.11 21.79 -0.22
CA TYR A 168 0.61 20.52 -0.28
C TYR A 168 0.51 19.83 -1.64
N SER A 169 0.12 20.56 -2.69
CA SER A 169 0.24 20.10 -4.09
C SER A 169 1.67 20.26 -4.64
N ASN A 170 2.53 21.07 -4.01
CA ASN A 170 3.89 21.32 -4.49
C ASN A 170 4.96 20.90 -3.48
N LEU A 171 4.92 19.65 -3.02
CA LEU A 171 6.01 19.08 -2.22
C LEU A 171 7.23 18.80 -3.12
N PRO A 172 8.45 18.60 -2.57
CA PRO A 172 9.61 18.19 -3.36
C PRO A 172 9.43 16.81 -4.01
N ARG A 173 8.76 15.89 -3.32
CA ARG A 173 8.43 14.55 -3.80
C ARG A 173 7.22 14.00 -3.04
N LYS A 174 6.78 12.79 -3.41
CA LYS A 174 5.70 12.08 -2.73
C LYS A 174 5.97 11.93 -1.23
N VAL A 175 4.92 12.01 -0.42
CA VAL A 175 4.93 11.67 1.01
C VAL A 175 3.93 10.55 1.27
N ASN A 176 4.42 9.45 1.81
CA ASN A 176 3.62 8.34 2.30
C ASN A 176 3.48 8.49 3.82
N ILE A 177 2.25 8.43 4.33
CA ILE A 177 1.96 8.47 5.76
C ILE A 177 1.26 7.17 6.15
N ALA A 178 1.62 6.61 7.30
CA ALA A 178 0.96 5.47 7.91
C ALA A 178 0.83 5.70 9.41
N ILE A 179 -0.32 5.35 9.96
CA ILE A 179 -0.64 5.43 11.38
C ILE A 179 -1.34 4.14 11.77
N THR A 180 -0.96 3.51 12.88
CA THR A 180 -1.62 2.28 13.34
C THR A 180 -1.80 2.30 14.84
N GLY A 181 -2.98 1.88 15.30
CA GLY A 181 -3.23 1.51 16.70
C GLY A 181 -3.21 0.01 16.93
N CYS A 182 -3.07 -0.78 15.86
CA CYS A 182 -2.97 -2.23 15.94
C CYS A 182 -1.52 -2.65 16.27
N PRO A 183 -1.31 -3.54 17.27
CA PRO A 183 0.01 -4.09 17.58
C PRO A 183 0.64 -4.95 16.47
N ALA A 184 -0.16 -5.46 15.53
CA ALA A 184 0.21 -6.55 14.63
C ALA A 184 0.97 -6.14 13.35
N ASN A 185 1.48 -4.90 13.27
CA ASN A 185 2.39 -4.43 12.20
C ASN A 185 1.84 -4.43 10.76
N CYS A 186 0.54 -4.57 10.57
CA CYS A 186 -0.11 -4.83 9.27
C CYS A 186 -0.01 -3.71 8.21
N VAL A 187 0.51 -2.52 8.57
CA VAL A 187 0.65 -1.36 7.66
C VAL A 187 2.09 -0.97 7.34
N HIS A 188 3.06 -1.62 8.01
CA HIS A 188 4.49 -1.34 7.86
C HIS A 188 4.82 0.16 8.03
N ALA A 189 4.33 0.77 9.11
CA ALA A 189 4.37 2.22 9.32
C ALA A 189 5.81 2.78 9.25
N GLU A 190 6.79 2.01 9.70
CA GLU A 190 8.21 2.33 9.67
C GLU A 190 8.83 2.48 8.27
N ALA A 191 8.17 2.00 7.21
CA ALA A 191 8.63 2.17 5.84
C ALA A 191 8.01 3.37 5.11
N ASN A 192 7.21 4.18 5.81
CA ASN A 192 6.56 5.37 5.28
C ASN A 192 7.40 6.63 5.55
N ASP A 193 7.18 7.70 4.78
CA ASP A 193 7.91 8.96 4.99
C ASP A 193 7.61 9.51 6.39
N ILE A 194 6.39 9.33 6.89
CA ILE A 194 5.98 9.60 8.27
C ILE A 194 5.21 8.38 8.80
N GLY A 195 5.69 7.80 9.89
CA GLY A 195 5.09 6.64 10.56
C GLY A 195 4.72 6.97 12.00
N PHE A 196 3.47 6.70 12.36
CA PHE A 196 2.96 6.82 13.73
C PHE A 196 2.79 5.42 14.33
N ILE A 197 3.60 5.13 15.33
CA ILE A 197 3.76 3.82 15.96
C ILE A 197 3.03 3.82 17.30
N PRO A 198 2.10 2.89 17.60
CA PRO A 198 1.35 2.91 18.83
C PRO A 198 2.30 2.79 20.02
N ALA A 199 2.14 3.68 21.00
CA ALA A 199 3.03 3.79 22.13
C ALA A 199 2.32 4.24 23.41
N THR A 200 2.93 3.96 24.56
CA THR A 200 2.52 4.55 25.84
C THR A 200 3.67 5.36 26.42
N SER A 201 3.37 6.58 26.88
CA SER A 201 4.29 7.46 27.61
C SER A 201 3.59 8.04 28.83
N HIS A 202 4.17 7.88 30.03
CA HIS A 202 3.61 8.38 31.30
C HIS A 202 2.13 8.02 31.55
N GLY A 203 1.70 6.83 31.13
CA GLY A 203 0.31 6.36 31.27
C GLY A 203 -0.66 6.92 30.22
N VAL A 204 -0.18 7.75 29.29
CA VAL A 204 -0.94 8.24 28.13
C VAL A 204 -0.63 7.39 26.91
N THR A 205 -1.67 6.98 26.21
CA THR A 205 -1.58 6.22 24.97
C THR A 205 -1.55 7.17 23.78
N GLY A 206 -0.65 6.94 22.83
CA GLY A 206 -0.43 7.81 21.68
C GLY A 206 0.52 7.17 20.67
N PHE A 207 1.38 7.98 20.06
CA PHE A 207 2.25 7.53 18.97
C PHE A 207 3.69 7.98 19.13
N ASN A 208 4.61 7.03 19.00
CA ASN A 208 5.99 7.33 18.65
C ASN A 208 6.10 7.70 17.16
N VAL A 209 6.96 8.66 16.84
CA VAL A 209 7.09 9.19 15.48
C VAL A 209 8.38 8.70 14.80
N LEU A 210 8.22 8.06 13.64
CA LEU A 210 9.31 7.70 12.72
C LEU A 210 9.23 8.57 11.46
N VAL A 211 10.38 9.02 10.95
CA VAL A 211 10.45 9.87 9.75
C VAL A 211 11.48 9.38 8.74
N GLY A 212 11.21 9.57 7.45
CA GLY A 212 12.15 9.28 6.37
C GLY A 212 12.24 7.81 5.95
N GLY A 213 11.20 7.00 6.17
CA GLY A 213 11.11 5.64 5.62
C GLY A 213 10.96 5.65 4.10
N ALA A 214 11.75 4.82 3.42
CA ALA A 214 11.69 4.66 1.96
C ALA A 214 12.29 3.34 1.51
N LEU A 215 11.60 2.61 0.61
CA LEU A 215 12.05 1.29 0.14
C LEU A 215 12.56 1.26 -1.32
N ALA A 216 12.51 2.39 -2.01
CA ALA A 216 12.81 2.47 -3.44
C ALA A 216 14.31 2.71 -3.72
N HIS A 217 14.81 2.16 -4.83
CA HIS A 217 16.15 2.39 -5.39
C HIS A 217 17.29 2.15 -4.38
N GLN A 218 18.42 2.86 -4.49
CA GLN A 218 19.55 2.76 -3.56
C GLN A 218 19.34 3.45 -2.21
N TYR A 219 18.28 4.27 -2.06
CA TYR A 219 17.97 5.02 -0.83
C TYR A 219 17.00 4.24 0.07
N ARG A 220 17.29 2.94 0.29
CA ARG A 220 16.43 2.06 1.10
C ARG A 220 16.75 2.24 2.58
N GLY A 221 15.72 2.42 3.39
CA GLY A 221 15.86 2.42 4.84
C GLY A 221 14.53 2.55 5.54
N ILE A 222 14.52 1.99 6.75
CA ILE A 222 13.46 2.19 7.73
C ILE A 222 13.51 3.64 8.22
N GLY A 223 12.36 4.14 8.69
CA GLY A 223 12.20 5.45 9.30
C GLY A 223 13.10 5.62 10.52
N ILE A 224 13.61 6.84 10.68
CA ILE A 224 14.47 7.26 11.78
C ILE A 224 13.55 7.74 12.90
N ALA A 225 13.80 7.27 14.13
CA ALA A 225 13.08 7.74 15.29
C ALA A 225 13.35 9.23 15.53
N LEU A 226 12.29 10.03 15.58
CA LEU A 226 12.38 11.46 15.92
C LEU A 226 12.60 11.67 17.42
N ASN A 227 12.52 10.59 18.22
CA ASN A 227 12.46 10.61 19.68
C ASN A 227 11.31 11.51 20.18
N VAL A 228 10.12 11.34 19.60
CA VAL A 228 8.92 12.12 19.92
C VAL A 228 7.77 11.17 20.18
N PHE A 229 7.00 11.46 21.23
CA PHE A 229 5.68 10.91 21.50
C PHE A 229 4.62 12.01 21.29
N VAL A 230 3.49 11.66 20.66
CA VAL A 230 2.33 12.55 20.51
C VAL A 230 1.02 11.83 20.82
N PRO A 231 0.07 12.44 21.54
CA PRO A 231 -1.29 11.94 21.63
C PRO A 231 -2.03 12.12 20.29
N PRO A 232 -3.19 11.46 20.07
CA PRO A 232 -3.92 11.50 18.80
C PRO A 232 -4.24 12.90 18.27
N GLU A 233 -4.56 13.84 19.14
CA GLU A 233 -4.88 15.24 18.82
C GLU A 233 -3.70 16.02 18.22
N ASP A 234 -2.46 15.63 18.55
CA ASP A 234 -1.24 16.32 18.11
C ASP A 234 -0.65 15.75 16.82
N VAL A 235 -1.17 14.62 16.33
CA VAL A 235 -0.71 13.97 15.08
C VAL A 235 -0.83 14.92 13.88
N VAL A 236 -1.97 15.61 13.74
CA VAL A 236 -2.22 16.52 12.60
C VAL A 236 -1.38 17.80 12.71
N PRO A 237 -1.32 18.50 13.87
CA PRO A 237 -0.38 19.62 14.07
C PRO A 237 1.07 19.26 13.75
N LEU A 238 1.60 18.16 14.30
CA LEU A 238 2.98 17.72 14.06
C LEU A 238 3.21 17.40 12.57
N THR A 239 2.27 16.70 11.93
CA THR A 239 2.36 16.38 10.50
C THR A 239 2.37 17.65 9.64
N THR A 240 1.53 18.63 9.97
CA THR A 240 1.44 19.92 9.26
C THR A 240 2.78 20.64 9.28
N VAL A 241 3.41 20.71 10.46
CA VAL A 241 4.74 21.33 10.63
C VAL A 241 5.82 20.56 9.86
N LEU A 242 5.85 19.23 9.95
CA LEU A 242 6.78 18.39 9.18
C LEU A 242 6.63 18.59 7.67
N LEU A 243 5.39 18.69 7.18
CA LEU A 243 5.11 18.92 5.76
C LEU A 243 5.53 20.33 5.32
N ASP A 244 5.38 21.34 6.18
CA ASP A 244 5.87 22.69 5.89
C ASP A 244 7.40 22.72 5.81
N ILE A 245 8.10 22.13 6.79
CA ILE A 245 9.56 21.99 6.75
C ILE A 245 9.98 21.28 5.45
N TYR A 246 9.31 20.17 5.11
CA TYR A 246 9.62 19.44 3.89
C TYR A 246 9.35 20.24 2.61
N ARG A 247 8.23 20.97 2.55
CA ARG A 247 7.87 21.83 1.41
C ARG A 247 8.94 22.89 1.19
N ASP A 248 9.37 23.53 2.27
CA ASP A 248 10.21 24.73 2.25
C ASP A 248 11.69 24.38 2.04
N GLU A 249 12.16 23.28 2.63
CA GLU A 249 13.60 22.98 2.73
C GLU A 249 14.02 21.69 2.03
N GLY A 250 13.07 20.85 1.61
CA GLY A 250 13.41 19.58 0.97
C GLY A 250 14.07 19.76 -0.41
N LEU A 251 15.04 18.88 -0.71
CA LEU A 251 15.80 18.91 -1.96
C LEU A 251 14.91 18.82 -3.21
N ARG A 252 15.06 19.77 -4.13
CA ARG A 252 14.31 19.84 -5.40
C ARG A 252 15.16 19.62 -6.67
N THR A 253 16.49 19.73 -6.57
CA THR A 253 17.38 19.68 -7.74
C THR A 253 17.60 18.27 -8.28
N ASN A 254 17.69 17.26 -7.40
CA ASN A 254 17.85 15.85 -7.80
C ASN A 254 16.64 15.02 -7.37
N ARG A 255 15.75 14.74 -8.33
CA ARG A 255 14.49 14.00 -8.09
C ARG A 255 14.67 12.61 -7.48
N SER A 256 15.80 11.94 -7.75
CA SER A 256 16.08 10.60 -7.16
C SER A 256 16.42 10.68 -5.67
N LYS A 257 16.85 11.86 -5.20
CA LYS A 257 17.18 12.17 -3.80
C LYS A 257 16.20 13.15 -3.15
N ALA A 258 15.07 13.47 -3.79
CA ALA A 258 14.15 14.52 -3.32
C ALA A 258 13.16 14.06 -2.22
N ARG A 259 13.25 12.82 -1.72
CA ARG A 259 12.33 12.29 -0.68
C ARG A 259 12.59 12.92 0.69
N LEU A 260 11.60 12.90 1.57
CA LEU A 260 11.71 13.39 2.95
C LEU A 260 12.92 12.78 3.68
N ARG A 261 13.24 11.51 3.41
CA ARG A 261 14.43 10.83 3.93
C ARG A 261 15.72 11.65 3.79
N THR A 262 15.95 12.29 2.65
CA THR A 262 17.19 13.05 2.43
C THR A 262 17.27 14.24 3.38
N LEU A 263 16.17 14.98 3.52
CA LEU A 263 16.08 16.10 4.46
C LEU A 263 16.31 15.64 5.90
N VAL A 264 15.71 14.51 6.29
CA VAL A 264 15.88 13.93 7.64
C VAL A 264 17.34 13.53 7.87
N LEU A 265 18.01 12.92 6.89
CA LEU A 265 19.42 12.53 7.01
C LEU A 265 20.37 13.73 7.07
N GLU A 266 20.09 14.79 6.31
CA GLU A 266 20.90 16.01 6.28
C GLU A 266 20.74 16.84 7.55
N LYS A 267 19.51 16.96 8.08
CA LYS A 267 19.25 17.68 9.33
C LYS A 267 19.69 16.87 10.56
N GLY A 268 19.47 15.57 10.56
CA GLY A 268 19.51 14.74 11.76
C GLY A 268 18.23 14.87 12.59
N ALA A 269 17.88 13.80 13.31
CA ALA A 269 16.62 13.71 14.07
C ALA A 269 16.51 14.78 15.17
N GLU A 270 17.60 15.06 15.88
CA GLU A 270 17.62 16.04 16.97
C GLU A 270 17.34 17.46 16.48
N ASN A 271 18.02 17.91 15.41
CA ASN A 271 17.79 19.24 14.83
C ASN A 271 16.40 19.35 14.22
N LEU A 272 15.92 18.30 13.55
CA LEU A 272 14.57 18.29 13.02
C LEU A 272 13.52 18.38 14.13
N ARG A 273 13.70 17.65 15.23
CA ARG A 273 12.84 17.75 16.43
C ARG A 273 12.85 19.18 16.98
N ALA A 274 14.03 19.77 17.19
CA ALA A 274 14.15 21.12 17.74
C ALA A 274 13.43 22.17 16.87
N GLU A 275 13.53 22.05 15.55
CA GLU A 275 12.83 22.94 14.63
C GLU A 275 11.30 22.76 14.67
N ILE A 276 10.82 21.52 14.81
CA ILE A 276 9.39 21.24 14.97
C ILE A 276 8.88 21.87 16.26
N GLU A 277 9.58 21.69 17.39
CA GLU A 277 9.25 22.30 18.68
C GLU A 277 9.21 23.84 18.58
N GLN A 278 10.17 24.45 17.86
CA GLN A 278 10.18 25.88 17.61
C GLN A 278 8.95 26.35 16.81
N ARG A 279 8.56 25.62 15.76
CA ARG A 279 7.40 25.95 14.92
C ARG A 279 6.06 25.71 15.66
N LEU A 280 6.00 24.70 16.53
CA LEU A 280 4.84 24.41 17.38
C LEU A 280 4.74 25.33 18.62
N ARG A 281 5.87 25.94 19.03
CA ARG A 281 6.00 26.81 20.22
C ARG A 281 5.75 26.10 21.55
N HIS A 282 6.05 24.81 21.62
CA HIS A 282 6.09 24.03 22.86
C HIS A 282 7.06 22.85 22.70
N PRO A 283 7.62 22.32 23.80
CA PRO A 283 8.43 21.11 23.74
C PRO A 283 7.58 19.89 23.38
N LEU A 284 8.20 18.90 22.74
CA LEU A 284 7.57 17.61 22.46
C LEU A 284 8.05 16.59 23.50
N GLU A 285 7.16 15.68 23.89
CA GLU A 285 7.51 14.60 24.80
C GLU A 285 8.49 13.63 24.13
N PRO A 286 9.50 13.08 24.85
CA PRO A 286 10.33 12.00 24.34
C PRO A 286 9.51 10.78 23.95
N ALA A 287 10.06 9.93 23.07
CA ALA A 287 9.38 8.70 22.65
C ALA A 287 9.04 7.80 23.86
N GLY A 288 7.83 7.25 23.84
CA GLY A 288 7.34 6.27 24.79
C GLY A 288 7.72 4.82 24.44
N VAL A 289 7.08 3.87 25.11
CA VAL A 289 7.26 2.42 24.87
C VAL A 289 6.48 2.02 23.62
N ASP A 290 7.17 1.43 22.63
CA ASP A 290 6.54 0.84 21.43
C ASP A 290 5.67 -0.35 21.83
N LEU A 291 4.41 -0.34 21.41
CA LEU A 291 3.41 -1.37 21.75
C LEU A 291 3.19 -2.39 20.65
N ARG A 292 3.95 -2.33 19.55
CA ARG A 292 3.84 -3.32 18.48
C ARG A 292 4.38 -4.68 18.95
N ALA A 293 3.66 -5.73 18.60
CA ALA A 293 4.07 -7.10 18.85
C ALA A 293 5.21 -7.51 17.90
N LEU A 294 5.89 -8.60 18.23
CA LEU A 294 6.82 -9.25 17.28
C LEU A 294 6.08 -10.06 16.21
N ASP A 295 4.89 -10.56 16.56
CA ASP A 295 4.04 -11.34 15.67
C ASP A 295 3.26 -10.42 14.72
N HIS A 296 3.01 -10.93 13.52
CA HIS A 296 2.31 -10.21 12.46
C HIS A 296 0.94 -10.85 12.21
N HIS A 297 -0.12 -10.03 12.12
CA HIS A 297 -1.44 -10.47 11.71
C HIS A 297 -1.75 -9.88 10.33
N ASP A 298 -2.22 -10.72 9.43
CA ASP A 298 -2.59 -10.33 8.07
C ASP A 298 -4.06 -9.97 7.88
N HIS A 299 -4.87 -10.15 8.93
CA HIS A 299 -6.30 -9.90 8.91
C HIS A 299 -7.06 -10.69 7.84
N LEU A 300 -6.57 -11.87 7.44
CA LEU A 300 -7.31 -12.83 6.62
C LEU A 300 -7.98 -13.90 7.51
N GLY A 301 -9.12 -14.43 7.08
CA GLY A 301 -9.89 -15.41 7.84
C GLY A 301 -11.01 -14.79 8.68
N VAL A 302 -11.55 -15.56 9.61
CA VAL A 302 -12.60 -15.12 10.53
C VAL A 302 -11.97 -14.52 11.78
N ILE A 303 -12.26 -13.25 12.06
CA ILE A 303 -11.63 -12.47 13.13
C ILE A 303 -12.71 -11.94 14.06
N PRO A 304 -12.59 -12.05 15.39
CA PRO A 304 -13.57 -11.46 16.31
C PRO A 304 -13.74 -9.95 16.10
N SER A 305 -14.99 -9.47 16.14
CA SER A 305 -15.28 -8.03 16.19
C SER A 305 -15.43 -7.55 17.63
N THR A 306 -15.25 -6.25 17.85
CA THR A 306 -15.67 -5.56 19.09
C THR A 306 -17.19 -5.51 19.23
N GLU A 307 -17.91 -5.58 18.11
CA GLU A 307 -19.36 -5.69 18.10
C GLU A 307 -19.81 -7.08 18.55
N SER A 308 -20.75 -7.10 19.52
CA SER A 308 -21.20 -8.35 20.14
C SER A 308 -21.77 -9.31 19.10
N HIS A 309 -21.32 -10.58 19.15
CA HIS A 309 -21.73 -11.65 18.24
C HIS A 309 -21.44 -11.40 16.74
N ALA A 310 -20.54 -10.46 16.42
CA ALA A 310 -20.08 -10.23 15.05
C ALA A 310 -18.63 -10.70 14.85
N VAL A 311 -18.29 -10.98 13.60
CA VAL A 311 -16.93 -11.27 13.14
C VAL A 311 -16.59 -10.43 11.92
N HIS A 312 -15.32 -10.18 11.70
CA HIS A 312 -14.82 -9.72 10.41
C HIS A 312 -14.41 -10.94 9.58
N MET A 313 -14.54 -10.85 8.26
CA MET A 313 -14.10 -11.91 7.34
C MET A 313 -13.11 -11.34 6.33
N GLY A 314 -11.83 -11.57 6.55
CA GLY A 314 -10.76 -11.19 5.63
C GLY A 314 -10.64 -12.20 4.49
N LEU A 315 -10.64 -11.71 3.25
CA LEU A 315 -10.68 -12.50 2.03
C LEU A 315 -9.48 -12.18 1.15
N HIS A 316 -8.78 -13.23 0.71
CA HIS A 316 -7.68 -13.10 -0.20
C HIS A 316 -8.17 -12.66 -1.58
N VAL A 317 -7.58 -11.59 -2.11
CA VAL A 317 -7.80 -11.13 -3.49
C VAL A 317 -6.51 -11.37 -4.26
N PRO A 318 -6.45 -12.40 -5.12
CA PRO A 318 -5.23 -12.78 -5.82
C PRO A 318 -4.54 -11.59 -6.50
N TYR A 319 -3.42 -11.18 -5.91
CA TYR A 319 -2.59 -10.05 -6.33
C TYR A 319 -3.35 -8.73 -6.48
N GLY A 320 -4.43 -8.55 -5.71
CA GLY A 320 -5.30 -7.39 -5.73
C GLY A 320 -6.08 -7.18 -7.02
N SER A 321 -6.21 -8.18 -7.89
CA SER A 321 -7.00 -8.04 -9.14
C SER A 321 -8.44 -8.50 -8.92
N ILE A 322 -9.42 -7.64 -9.21
CA ILE A 322 -10.84 -7.95 -9.01
C ILE A 322 -11.70 -7.31 -10.10
N THR A 323 -12.80 -7.99 -10.46
CA THR A 323 -13.78 -7.45 -11.40
C THR A 323 -14.83 -6.59 -10.67
N ALA A 324 -15.50 -5.70 -11.38
CA ALA A 324 -16.60 -4.92 -10.83
C ALA A 324 -17.72 -5.81 -10.27
N ASP A 325 -18.05 -6.89 -11.00
CA ASP A 325 -19.13 -7.80 -10.64
C ASP A 325 -18.75 -8.63 -9.39
N ASP A 326 -17.53 -9.13 -9.31
CA ASP A 326 -17.05 -9.84 -8.10
C ASP A 326 -17.00 -8.90 -6.90
N PHE A 327 -16.54 -7.66 -7.08
CA PHE A 327 -16.45 -6.68 -6.00
C PHE A 327 -17.83 -6.28 -5.46
N GLU A 328 -18.80 -6.04 -6.35
CA GLU A 328 -20.20 -5.80 -5.98
C GLU A 328 -20.80 -7.03 -5.29
N ALA A 329 -20.55 -8.23 -5.80
CA ALA A 329 -21.05 -9.46 -5.18
C ALA A 329 -20.47 -9.70 -3.77
N LEU A 330 -19.19 -9.38 -3.52
CA LEU A 330 -18.61 -9.40 -2.17
C LEU A 330 -19.25 -8.34 -1.26
N GLY A 331 -19.51 -7.14 -1.77
CA GLY A 331 -20.26 -6.10 -1.05
C GLY A 331 -21.67 -6.54 -0.67
N ASP A 332 -22.38 -7.20 -1.59
CA ASP A 332 -23.69 -7.78 -1.31
C ASP A 332 -23.64 -8.90 -0.27
N LEU A 333 -22.57 -9.69 -0.22
CA LEU A 333 -22.35 -10.66 0.85
C LEU A 333 -22.16 -9.96 2.19
N ALA A 334 -21.39 -8.87 2.24
CA ALA A 334 -21.26 -8.07 3.46
C ALA A 334 -22.61 -7.51 3.93
N LEU A 335 -23.47 -7.06 3.00
CA LEU A 335 -24.83 -6.58 3.30
C LEU A 335 -25.74 -7.71 3.82
N ARG A 336 -25.68 -8.89 3.20
CA ARG A 336 -26.47 -10.07 3.61
C ARG A 336 -26.04 -10.60 4.98
N GLY A 337 -24.73 -10.55 5.26
CA GLY A 337 -24.14 -11.12 6.46
C GLY A 337 -24.02 -10.15 7.64
N GLY A 338 -24.12 -8.83 7.42
CA GLY A 338 -23.80 -7.85 8.46
C GLY A 338 -23.93 -6.40 8.03
N SER A 339 -22.92 -5.59 8.33
CA SER A 339 -22.95 -4.12 8.15
C SER A 339 -22.98 -3.65 6.69
N GLY A 340 -22.51 -4.48 5.76
CA GLY A 340 -22.26 -4.07 4.37
C GLY A 340 -20.98 -3.27 4.15
N ASP A 341 -20.25 -2.90 5.21
CA ASP A 341 -18.99 -2.18 5.07
C ASP A 341 -17.87 -3.12 4.62
N LEU A 342 -17.00 -2.59 3.77
CA LEU A 342 -15.77 -3.25 3.32
C LEU A 342 -14.55 -2.46 3.80
N ASN A 343 -13.43 -3.15 4.04
CA ASN A 343 -12.14 -2.48 4.19
C ASN A 343 -11.06 -3.11 3.31
N LEU A 344 -10.14 -2.30 2.79
CA LEU A 344 -9.04 -2.73 1.95
C LEU A 344 -7.78 -2.93 2.80
N LEU A 345 -7.00 -3.97 2.50
CA LEU A 345 -5.74 -4.23 3.19
C LEU A 345 -4.52 -3.74 2.40
N PRO A 346 -3.42 -3.38 3.07
CA PRO A 346 -2.12 -3.15 2.42
C PRO A 346 -1.56 -4.38 1.69
N SER A 347 -2.01 -5.59 2.03
CA SER A 347 -1.71 -6.84 1.31
C SER A 347 -2.42 -6.96 -0.03
N GLN A 348 -3.24 -5.97 -0.42
CA GLN A 348 -4.09 -5.97 -1.61
C GLN A 348 -5.31 -6.92 -1.50
N ASP A 349 -5.68 -7.29 -0.29
CA ASP A 349 -6.87 -8.07 0.04
C ASP A 349 -8.03 -7.15 0.48
N LEU A 350 -9.16 -7.73 0.88
CA LEU A 350 -10.27 -6.99 1.52
C LEU A 350 -10.87 -7.73 2.73
N VAL A 351 -11.58 -7.00 3.58
CA VAL A 351 -12.33 -7.52 4.72
C VAL A 351 -13.81 -7.15 4.58
N LEU A 352 -14.70 -8.12 4.84
CA LEU A 352 -16.12 -7.86 5.11
C LEU A 352 -16.29 -7.58 6.61
N LEU A 353 -16.81 -6.40 6.97
CA LEU A 353 -16.84 -5.96 8.37
C LEU A 353 -18.15 -6.35 9.07
N ASN A 354 -18.04 -6.69 10.36
CA ASN A 354 -19.19 -6.88 11.26
C ASN A 354 -20.26 -7.84 10.73
N ILE A 355 -19.84 -9.03 10.28
CA ILE A 355 -20.69 -10.14 9.88
C ILE A 355 -21.30 -10.77 11.14
N THR A 356 -22.61 -10.63 11.30
CA THR A 356 -23.39 -11.24 12.39
C THR A 356 -23.98 -12.59 11.98
N ASN A 357 -24.10 -12.85 10.68
CA ASN A 357 -24.65 -14.09 10.13
C ASN A 357 -23.67 -14.77 9.17
N VAL A 358 -22.65 -15.44 9.72
CA VAL A 358 -21.62 -16.14 8.94
C VAL A 358 -22.21 -17.23 8.06
N SER A 359 -23.22 -17.96 8.53
CA SER A 359 -23.83 -19.08 7.78
C SER A 359 -24.57 -18.60 6.53
N ALA A 360 -25.03 -17.36 6.49
CA ALA A 360 -25.63 -16.75 5.30
C ALA A 360 -24.64 -16.53 4.15
N ILE A 361 -23.33 -16.48 4.43
CA ILE A 361 -22.30 -16.18 3.42
C ILE A 361 -21.28 -17.31 3.24
N SER A 362 -21.08 -18.18 4.24
CA SER A 362 -19.96 -19.14 4.28
C SER A 362 -19.95 -20.18 3.16
N HIS A 363 -21.09 -20.41 2.50
CA HIS A 363 -21.21 -21.36 1.40
C HIS A 363 -21.29 -20.68 0.02
N HIS A 364 -21.09 -19.37 -0.06
CA HIS A 364 -21.19 -18.67 -1.32
C HIS A 364 -20.02 -19.05 -2.25
N PRO A 365 -20.26 -19.43 -3.52
CA PRO A 365 -19.21 -19.90 -4.43
C PRO A 365 -18.04 -18.92 -4.63
N LEU A 366 -18.31 -17.63 -4.44
CA LEU A 366 -17.32 -16.56 -4.55
C LEU A 366 -16.20 -16.69 -3.51
N LEU A 367 -16.46 -17.32 -2.35
CA LEU A 367 -15.45 -17.57 -1.32
C LEU A 367 -14.44 -18.64 -1.74
N THR A 368 -14.71 -19.46 -2.76
CA THR A 368 -13.69 -20.35 -3.33
C THR A 368 -12.65 -19.55 -4.13
N LYS A 369 -13.09 -18.48 -4.80
CA LYS A 369 -12.22 -17.58 -5.58
C LYS A 369 -11.51 -16.56 -4.69
N TYR A 370 -12.20 -16.08 -3.67
CA TYR A 370 -11.69 -15.12 -2.69
C TYR A 370 -11.72 -15.76 -1.31
N SER A 371 -10.71 -16.60 -1.05
CA SER A 371 -10.69 -17.49 0.11
C SER A 371 -10.37 -16.74 1.41
N PRO A 372 -11.08 -17.01 2.52
CA PRO A 372 -10.64 -16.60 3.86
C PRO A 372 -9.41 -17.38 4.35
N ASP A 373 -9.13 -18.54 3.75
CA ASP A 373 -8.03 -19.43 4.09
C ASP A 373 -7.29 -19.84 2.79
N PRO A 374 -6.54 -18.91 2.15
CA PRO A 374 -5.74 -19.23 0.98
C PRO A 374 -4.51 -20.08 1.36
N PRO A 375 -3.90 -20.79 0.39
CA PRO A 375 -2.63 -21.49 0.63
C PRO A 375 -1.57 -20.57 1.24
N LEU A 376 -0.75 -21.10 2.15
CA LEU A 376 0.18 -20.30 2.97
C LEU A 376 1.26 -19.52 2.20
N LEU A 377 1.61 -19.95 0.97
CA LEU A 377 2.51 -19.19 0.07
C LEU A 377 1.78 -18.09 -0.69
N GLU A 378 0.48 -18.24 -0.94
CA GLU A 378 -0.37 -17.24 -1.59
C GLU A 378 -0.88 -16.22 -0.57
N ARG A 379 -1.03 -16.63 0.69
CA ARG A 379 -1.39 -15.77 1.82
C ARG A 379 -0.36 -14.65 1.98
N ASN A 380 -0.81 -13.39 1.89
CA ASN A 380 0.05 -12.20 1.87
C ASN A 380 1.00 -12.08 0.67
N ALA A 381 0.76 -12.83 -0.41
CA ALA A 381 1.52 -12.65 -1.63
C ALA A 381 1.10 -11.35 -2.34
N VAL A 382 2.03 -10.41 -2.47
CA VAL A 382 1.76 -9.07 -3.02
C VAL A 382 2.46 -8.89 -4.35
N ALA A 383 1.77 -8.38 -5.37
CA ALA A 383 2.38 -8.06 -6.65
C ALA A 383 1.96 -6.67 -7.17
N CYS A 384 2.94 -5.94 -7.72
CA CYS A 384 2.63 -4.66 -8.35
C CYS A 384 1.89 -4.85 -9.68
N THR A 385 1.51 -3.75 -10.32
CA THR A 385 0.90 -3.79 -11.65
C THR A 385 1.78 -4.47 -12.72
N GLY A 386 3.10 -4.31 -12.64
CA GLY A 386 4.05 -4.83 -13.63
C GLY A 386 3.86 -4.27 -15.05
N LYS A 387 4.55 -4.90 -16.00
CA LYS A 387 4.66 -4.48 -17.41
C LYS A 387 3.34 -4.28 -18.17
N PRO A 388 2.23 -5.00 -17.91
CA PRO A 388 0.97 -4.79 -18.65
C PRO A 388 0.47 -3.35 -18.63
N HIS A 389 0.61 -2.64 -17.50
CA HIS A 389 0.09 -1.26 -17.36
C HIS A 389 1.04 -0.28 -16.66
N CYS A 390 2.24 -0.68 -16.26
CA CYS A 390 3.19 0.23 -15.62
C CYS A 390 4.31 0.62 -16.59
N PRO A 391 4.49 1.93 -16.91
CA PRO A 391 5.54 2.38 -17.82
C PRO A 391 6.97 2.28 -17.23
N LEU A 392 7.09 1.97 -15.93
CA LEU A 392 8.37 1.82 -15.23
C LEU A 392 8.74 0.35 -14.99
N ALA A 393 7.82 -0.58 -15.26
CA ALA A 393 8.06 -1.98 -14.98
C ALA A 393 9.01 -2.59 -16.02
N ILE A 394 9.96 -3.36 -15.52
CA ILE A 394 10.93 -4.11 -16.31
C ILE A 394 10.36 -5.48 -16.68
N THR A 395 9.54 -6.05 -15.79
CA THR A 395 8.97 -7.39 -15.93
C THR A 395 7.45 -7.42 -15.67
N HIS A 396 6.82 -8.49 -16.13
CA HIS A 396 5.54 -8.96 -15.61
C HIS A 396 5.69 -9.36 -14.13
N THR A 397 4.57 -9.38 -13.40
CA THR A 397 4.58 -9.65 -11.95
C THR A 397 3.43 -10.54 -11.51
N LYS A 398 2.18 -10.05 -11.61
CA LYS A 398 0.99 -10.79 -11.12
C LYS A 398 0.87 -12.21 -11.69
N GLU A 399 0.83 -12.34 -13.01
CA GLU A 399 0.66 -13.64 -13.68
C GLU A 399 1.85 -14.60 -13.40
N PRO A 400 3.13 -14.22 -13.59
CA PRO A 400 4.24 -15.09 -13.23
C PRO A 400 4.23 -15.52 -11.76
N LEU A 401 3.95 -14.59 -10.83
CA LEU A 401 3.88 -14.92 -9.40
C LEU A 401 2.75 -15.92 -9.14
N SER A 402 1.58 -15.73 -9.74
CA SER A 402 0.45 -16.65 -9.65
C SER A 402 0.81 -18.07 -10.04
N GLN A 403 1.44 -18.23 -11.20
CA GLN A 403 1.82 -19.54 -11.72
C GLN A 403 2.86 -20.22 -10.82
N ILE A 404 3.85 -19.45 -10.35
CA ILE A 404 4.89 -19.96 -9.46
C ILE A 404 4.28 -20.42 -8.13
N LEU A 405 3.51 -19.56 -7.46
CA LEU A 405 2.99 -19.87 -6.13
C LEU A 405 1.94 -20.96 -6.14
N SER A 406 1.10 -21.05 -7.18
CA SER A 406 0.17 -22.17 -7.34
C SER A 406 0.89 -23.51 -7.48
N THR A 407 2.01 -23.52 -8.23
CA THR A 407 2.86 -24.71 -8.38
C THR A 407 3.50 -25.11 -7.05
N LEU A 408 4.12 -24.15 -6.35
CA LEU A 408 4.85 -24.41 -5.09
C LEU A 408 3.92 -24.73 -3.92
N SER A 409 2.74 -24.13 -3.86
CA SER A 409 1.76 -24.40 -2.80
C SER A 409 1.26 -25.84 -2.81
N SER A 410 1.32 -26.50 -3.98
CA SER A 410 0.94 -27.90 -4.13
C SER A 410 2.06 -28.87 -3.72
N SER A 411 3.33 -28.43 -3.68
CA SER A 411 4.49 -29.29 -3.43
C SER A 411 5.16 -29.04 -2.06
N ILE A 412 5.02 -27.86 -1.47
CA ILE A 412 5.71 -27.49 -0.23
C ILE A 412 4.73 -27.50 0.95
N PRO A 413 4.87 -28.44 1.91
CA PRO A 413 3.98 -28.52 3.07
C PRO A 413 4.42 -27.50 4.14
N LEU A 414 3.95 -26.26 4.02
CA LEU A 414 4.15 -25.24 5.05
C LEU A 414 3.19 -25.43 6.22
N ARG A 415 3.66 -25.11 7.43
CA ARG A 415 2.84 -24.96 8.66
C ARG A 415 2.62 -23.50 9.06
N GLN A 416 3.42 -22.60 8.48
CA GLN A 416 3.36 -21.14 8.69
C GLN A 416 3.58 -20.42 7.36
N SER A 417 2.93 -19.27 7.18
CA SER A 417 3.06 -18.48 5.95
C SER A 417 4.49 -17.96 5.74
N VAL A 418 4.87 -17.80 4.48
CA VAL A 418 6.09 -17.10 4.05
C VAL A 418 5.63 -15.91 3.21
N THR A 419 5.92 -14.69 3.66
CA THR A 419 5.48 -13.49 2.93
C THR A 419 6.32 -13.29 1.66
N ILE A 420 5.65 -13.23 0.50
CA ILE A 420 6.32 -13.08 -0.79
C ILE A 420 5.82 -11.81 -1.46
N SER A 421 6.74 -10.94 -1.88
CA SER A 421 6.37 -9.67 -2.50
C SER A 421 7.15 -9.40 -3.78
N PHE A 422 6.45 -9.10 -4.87
CA PHE A 422 7.05 -8.91 -6.19
C PHE A 422 6.78 -7.52 -6.79
N SER A 423 7.84 -6.72 -6.85
CA SER A 423 7.89 -5.49 -7.64
C SER A 423 8.62 -5.70 -8.96
N GLY A 424 7.99 -5.35 -10.08
CA GLY A 424 8.56 -5.51 -11.43
C GLY A 424 9.68 -4.52 -11.77
N CYS A 425 10.12 -3.69 -10.82
CA CYS A 425 11.24 -2.77 -10.94
C CYS A 425 11.72 -2.33 -9.55
N THR A 426 12.77 -1.50 -9.49
CA THR A 426 13.39 -1.02 -8.24
C THR A 426 12.61 0.06 -7.48
N ASN A 427 11.43 0.48 -7.97
CA ASN A 427 10.58 1.46 -7.28
C ASN A 427 9.91 0.95 -6.00
N ALA A 428 9.93 -0.37 -5.79
CA ALA A 428 9.40 -1.06 -4.62
C ALA A 428 7.94 -0.72 -4.27
N CYS A 429 7.06 -0.73 -5.27
CA CYS A 429 5.63 -0.41 -5.09
C CYS A 429 4.91 -1.40 -4.16
N THR A 430 5.41 -2.63 -4.06
CA THR A 430 4.87 -3.67 -3.16
C THR A 430 5.51 -3.69 -1.78
N GLN A 431 6.41 -2.74 -1.49
CA GLN A 431 7.19 -2.73 -0.26
C GLN A 431 8.01 -4.01 -0.07
N GLN A 432 8.45 -4.65 -1.17
CA GLN A 432 9.02 -6.00 -1.14
C GLN A 432 10.21 -6.16 -0.20
N GLY A 433 10.96 -5.10 0.07
CA GLY A 433 12.07 -5.13 1.00
C GLY A 433 11.70 -5.54 2.44
N LEU A 434 10.42 -5.55 2.81
CA LEU A 434 9.95 -5.99 4.14
C LEU A 434 9.42 -7.42 4.17
N ALA A 435 9.33 -8.09 3.02
CA ALA A 435 8.85 -9.46 2.93
C ALA A 435 9.96 -10.46 3.29
N ASP A 436 9.55 -11.65 3.74
CA ASP A 436 10.43 -12.79 3.95
C ASP A 436 11.22 -13.10 2.68
N ILE A 437 10.52 -13.11 1.53
CA ILE A 437 11.10 -13.23 0.19
C ILE A 437 10.65 -12.05 -0.67
N ALA A 438 11.62 -11.27 -1.12
CA ALA A 438 11.43 -10.12 -1.97
C ALA A 438 11.91 -10.40 -3.40
N LEU A 439 11.04 -10.15 -4.37
CA LEU A 439 11.37 -10.25 -5.79
C LEU A 439 11.45 -8.85 -6.41
N THR A 440 12.56 -8.57 -7.10
CA THR A 440 12.74 -7.32 -7.85
C THR A 440 12.99 -7.63 -9.32
N GLY A 441 12.07 -7.20 -10.19
CA GLY A 441 12.13 -7.45 -11.63
C GLY A 441 13.35 -6.81 -12.28
N VAL A 442 14.07 -7.60 -13.08
CA VAL A 442 15.28 -7.23 -13.81
C VAL A 442 15.29 -7.83 -15.21
N LYS A 443 16.18 -7.32 -16.07
CA LYS A 443 16.54 -7.98 -17.33
C LYS A 443 17.69 -8.94 -17.09
N VAL A 444 17.58 -10.13 -17.65
CA VAL A 444 18.58 -11.20 -17.55
C VAL A 444 19.05 -11.55 -18.95
N LYS A 445 20.36 -11.76 -19.12
CA LYS A 445 20.91 -12.20 -20.40
C LYS A 445 21.05 -13.72 -20.38
N VAL A 446 20.29 -14.42 -21.22
CA VAL A 446 20.34 -15.87 -21.39
C VAL A 446 20.82 -16.17 -22.80
N GLY A 447 22.06 -16.67 -22.91
CA GLY A 447 22.76 -16.75 -24.19
C GLY A 447 22.91 -15.37 -24.85
N GLU A 448 22.36 -15.21 -26.05
CA GLU A 448 22.37 -13.94 -26.79
C GLU A 448 21.11 -13.09 -26.58
N GLN A 449 20.09 -13.62 -25.89
CA GLN A 449 18.79 -12.95 -25.72
C GLN A 449 18.62 -12.33 -24.34
N TRP A 450 17.78 -11.29 -24.28
CA TRP A 450 17.40 -10.63 -23.03
C TRP A 450 16.00 -11.08 -22.59
N GLU A 451 15.95 -11.78 -21.47
CA GLU A 451 14.74 -12.31 -20.87
C GLU A 451 14.30 -11.50 -19.62
N GLU A 452 13.09 -11.75 -19.15
CA GLU A 452 12.61 -11.26 -17.86
C GLU A 452 13.08 -12.17 -16.73
N GLY A 453 13.42 -11.57 -15.60
CA GLY A 453 13.87 -12.29 -14.41
C GLY A 453 13.71 -11.48 -13.14
N ALA A 454 14.18 -12.03 -12.03
CA ALA A 454 14.13 -11.37 -10.74
C ALA A 454 15.47 -11.48 -9.99
N ASP A 455 15.84 -10.42 -9.28
CA ASP A 455 16.70 -10.52 -8.11
C ASP A 455 15.84 -11.08 -6.95
N ILE A 456 16.39 -12.01 -6.18
CA ILE A 456 15.76 -12.58 -4.98
C ILE A 456 16.48 -12.02 -3.75
N LEU A 457 15.73 -11.43 -2.84
CA LEU A 457 16.22 -10.98 -1.54
C LEU A 457 15.44 -11.71 -0.45
N ILE A 458 16.08 -11.97 0.69
CA ILE A 458 15.46 -12.67 1.81
C ILE A 458 15.65 -11.93 3.13
N GLY A 459 14.82 -12.28 4.11
CA GLY A 459 14.98 -11.84 5.49
C GLY A 459 14.49 -10.43 5.77
N GLY A 460 13.60 -9.87 4.94
CA GLY A 460 12.87 -8.66 5.30
C GLY A 460 11.99 -8.91 6.54
N GLN A 461 11.79 -7.89 7.36
CA GLN A 461 10.88 -7.95 8.50
C GLN A 461 10.28 -6.56 8.75
N SER A 462 9.01 -6.53 9.19
CA SER A 462 8.35 -5.33 9.71
C SER A 462 8.19 -5.37 11.23
N GLY A 463 7.82 -4.24 11.83
CA GLY A 463 7.56 -4.12 13.27
C GLY A 463 8.71 -3.55 14.10
N PRO A 464 8.79 -3.83 15.42
CA PRO A 464 9.79 -3.24 16.32
C PRO A 464 11.24 -3.47 15.91
N LYS A 465 11.52 -4.58 15.22
CA LYS A 465 12.84 -4.98 14.72
C LYS A 465 12.92 -4.98 13.19
N ALA A 466 12.23 -4.03 12.56
CA ALA A 466 12.14 -3.97 11.12
C ALA A 466 13.52 -3.95 10.44
N ARG A 467 13.67 -4.75 9.39
CA ARG A 467 14.89 -4.88 8.59
C ARG A 467 14.55 -5.03 7.11
N ILE A 468 15.44 -4.54 6.27
CA ILE A 468 15.29 -4.66 4.82
C ILE A 468 15.92 -5.98 4.36
N ALA A 469 15.20 -6.71 3.51
CA ALA A 469 15.67 -7.93 2.90
C ALA A 469 17.01 -7.75 2.18
N GLU A 470 17.90 -8.72 2.36
CA GLU A 470 19.23 -8.75 1.76
C GLU A 470 19.23 -9.63 0.52
N ARG A 471 19.96 -9.18 -0.49
CA ARG A 471 19.96 -9.87 -1.78
C ARG A 471 20.74 -11.18 -1.71
N LEU A 472 20.03 -12.26 -1.98
CA LEU A 472 20.56 -13.61 -2.04
C LEU A 472 20.98 -13.98 -3.47
N TYR A 473 20.08 -13.78 -4.45
CA TYR A 473 20.34 -14.08 -5.85
C TYR A 473 20.16 -12.86 -6.75
N ARG A 474 20.92 -12.83 -7.85
CA ARG A 474 20.83 -11.81 -8.89
C ARG A 474 20.38 -12.44 -10.19
N GLN A 475 19.53 -11.73 -10.92
CA GLN A 475 19.24 -12.00 -12.33
C GLN A 475 18.83 -13.45 -12.60
N ILE A 476 17.93 -14.00 -11.77
CA ILE A 476 17.36 -15.33 -12.02
C ILE A 476 16.32 -15.20 -13.12
N PRO A 477 16.48 -15.88 -14.28
CA PRO A 477 15.49 -15.83 -15.35
C PRO A 477 14.19 -16.51 -14.89
N PHE A 478 13.03 -16.05 -15.39
CA PHE A 478 11.74 -16.60 -14.98
C PHE A 478 11.62 -18.11 -15.23
N SER A 479 12.28 -18.64 -16.25
CA SER A 479 12.36 -20.08 -16.54
C SER A 479 12.97 -20.91 -15.41
N GLN A 480 13.77 -20.30 -14.52
CA GLN A 480 14.40 -20.96 -13.38
C GLN A 480 13.81 -20.52 -12.03
N LEU A 481 13.01 -19.44 -12.02
CA LEU A 481 12.58 -18.78 -10.80
C LEU A 481 11.74 -19.69 -9.89
N THR A 482 10.87 -20.55 -10.43
CA THR A 482 10.09 -21.52 -9.64
C THR A 482 11.00 -22.44 -8.83
N ARG A 483 11.96 -23.09 -9.50
CA ARG A 483 12.90 -24.02 -8.86
C ARG A 483 13.80 -23.30 -7.86
N THR A 484 14.30 -22.12 -8.20
CA THR A 484 15.12 -21.35 -7.27
C THR A 484 14.32 -20.94 -6.03
N LEU A 485 13.05 -20.60 -6.17
CA LEU A 485 12.20 -20.26 -5.02
C LEU A 485 11.87 -21.48 -4.17
N GLU A 486 11.64 -22.65 -4.78
CA GLU A 486 11.54 -23.92 -4.07
C GLU A 486 12.78 -24.16 -3.19
N ASP A 487 13.98 -24.09 -3.80
CA ASP A 487 15.25 -24.27 -3.08
C ASP A 487 15.41 -23.23 -1.93
N VAL A 488 15.04 -21.98 -2.18
CA VAL A 488 15.08 -20.91 -1.16
C VAL A 488 14.14 -21.21 0.00
N ILE A 489 12.91 -21.63 -0.28
CA ILE A 489 11.90 -21.93 0.74
C ILE A 489 12.37 -23.13 1.58
N LEU A 490 12.78 -24.22 0.93
CA LEU A 490 13.23 -25.43 1.61
C LEU A 490 14.50 -25.22 2.44
N THR A 491 15.38 -24.30 2.04
CA THR A 491 16.66 -24.05 2.73
C THR A 491 16.54 -23.00 3.82
N HIS A 492 15.89 -21.87 3.55
CA HIS A 492 15.89 -20.70 4.44
C HIS A 492 14.65 -20.59 5.33
N PHE A 493 13.60 -21.35 5.04
CA PHE A 493 12.34 -21.36 5.79
C PHE A 493 11.96 -22.78 6.22
N ALA A 494 12.96 -23.64 6.41
CA ALA A 494 12.79 -25.04 6.84
C ALA A 494 12.06 -25.16 8.18
N ASP A 495 12.24 -24.18 9.07
CA ASP A 495 11.52 -24.06 10.34
C ASP A 495 10.01 -23.86 10.16
N ARG A 496 9.57 -23.39 8.99
CA ARG A 496 8.16 -23.17 8.64
C ARG A 496 7.54 -24.34 7.87
N LEU A 497 8.28 -25.41 7.62
CA LEU A 497 7.75 -26.64 7.03
C LEU A 497 7.06 -27.50 8.10
N MET A 498 6.13 -28.33 7.66
CA MET A 498 5.60 -29.44 8.47
C MET A 498 6.75 -30.41 8.75
N HIS A 499 7.01 -30.72 10.02
CA HIS A 499 7.90 -31.82 10.37
C HIS A 499 7.12 -33.13 10.34
N GLU A 500 7.61 -34.13 9.61
CA GLU A 500 7.13 -35.50 9.80
C GLU A 500 7.59 -35.97 11.19
N ASN A 501 6.64 -36.21 12.10
CA ASN A 501 6.93 -37.00 13.29
C ASN A 501 7.35 -38.41 12.82
N PRO A 502 8.45 -38.99 13.34
CA PRO A 502 8.88 -40.35 12.97
C PRO A 502 7.81 -41.45 13.17
N ASP A 503 6.75 -41.17 13.95
CA ASP A 503 5.76 -42.16 14.39
C ASP A 503 4.34 -41.97 13.81
N GLY A 504 4.16 -41.17 12.74
CA GLY A 504 2.89 -41.16 11.98
C GLY A 504 1.64 -40.70 12.76
N HIS A 505 1.80 -39.95 13.85
CA HIS A 505 0.69 -39.33 14.58
C HIS A 505 0.77 -37.80 14.51
N THR A 506 -0.28 -37.20 13.92
CA THR A 506 -0.53 -35.76 13.88
C THR A 506 -1.06 -35.30 15.25
N GLY A 507 -0.14 -34.89 16.13
CA GLY A 507 -0.47 -34.26 17.41
C GLY A 507 0.08 -32.85 17.48
N ALA A 508 -0.76 -31.89 17.89
CA ALA A 508 -0.35 -30.51 18.16
C ALA A 508 0.65 -30.48 19.33
N VAL A 509 1.82 -29.87 19.11
CA VAL A 509 2.79 -29.65 20.19
C VAL A 509 2.30 -28.48 21.04
N VAL A 510 1.81 -28.82 22.23
CA VAL A 510 1.56 -27.87 23.31
C VAL A 510 2.91 -27.34 23.81
N SER A 511 3.06 -26.02 23.76
CA SER A 511 4.15 -25.28 24.40
C SER A 511 4.16 -25.56 25.90
N GLN A 512 5.27 -26.08 26.43
CA GLN A 512 5.59 -25.97 27.85
C GLN A 512 6.63 -24.87 28.05
N GLU A 513 6.21 -23.83 28.75
CA GLU A 513 7.11 -22.93 29.49
C GLU A 513 7.93 -23.73 30.51
N ALA A 514 9.18 -23.34 30.72
CA ALA A 514 9.81 -23.31 32.04
C ALA A 514 11.15 -22.55 31.99
N SER A 515 11.12 -21.32 32.48
CA SER A 515 12.04 -20.77 33.49
C SER A 515 13.43 -21.39 33.68
N SER A 516 14.45 -20.56 33.43
CA SER A 516 15.61 -20.39 34.33
C SER A 516 16.03 -18.93 34.35
#